data_AF-A0A6G0FLW7-F1
#
_entry.id   AF-A0A6G0FLW7-F1
#
_cell.length_a   1.000
_cell.length_b   1.000
_cell.length_c   1.000
_cell.angle_alpha   90.00
_cell.angle_beta   90.00
_cell.angle_gamma   90.00
#
_symmetry.space_group_name_H-M   'P 1'
#
loop_
_entity.id
_entity.type
_entity.pdbx_description
1 polymer ?
#
loop_
_entity_poly.entity_id
_entity_poly.type
_entity_poly.pdbx_seq_one_letter_code
_entity_poly.pdbx_strand_id
1 'polypeptide(L)'
;MTEDLRAEDGHSPVADVGADAGAVLALPLEFEALYVANQEAWHEYALFYLGTNDAAEEAVHRAFLEILNHWGALLEERNLQQQAWAILRRVVLSQALDGFRRKLSLLRGDIGLFRAMCSLPPRQFDAIVLRHVLMCDTGRISWYMGVSASTVDYHCRKAKERLEQAVSTHLKKEGDRT
;
A
#
# COMPACT_ATOMS: atom_id res chain seq x y z
N MET A 1 -47.65 56.36 -22.21
CA MET A 1 -48.24 56.12 -23.55
C MET A 1 -47.17 56.56 -24.54
N THR A 2 -46.49 55.69 -25.26
CA THR A 2 -46.86 54.42 -25.88
C THR A 2 -45.71 53.42 -25.81
N GLU A 3 -46.07 52.15 -25.68
CA GLU A 3 -45.22 50.96 -25.86
C GLU A 3 -44.51 50.96 -27.22
N ASP A 4 -43.33 50.35 -27.31
CA ASP A 4 -43.22 49.21 -28.24
C ASP A 4 -42.09 48.24 -27.87
N LEU A 5 -42.40 46.98 -28.15
CA LEU A 5 -41.67 45.77 -27.80
C LEU A 5 -40.74 45.31 -28.93
N ARG A 6 -39.73 44.55 -28.51
CA ARG A 6 -39.15 43.36 -29.17
C ARG A 6 -38.04 43.50 -30.22
N ALA A 7 -36.99 42.73 -29.87
CA ALA A 7 -36.34 41.66 -30.65
C ALA A 7 -34.94 41.94 -31.18
N GLU A 8 -33.97 41.35 -30.46
CA GLU A 8 -32.98 40.39 -30.98
C GLU A 8 -32.29 40.76 -32.30
N ASP A 9 -31.08 41.32 -32.20
CA ASP A 9 -30.05 41.17 -33.23
C ASP A 9 -28.85 40.47 -32.62
N GLY A 10 -28.65 39.22 -33.05
CA GLY A 10 -27.49 38.43 -32.72
C GLY A 10 -26.25 38.89 -33.51
N HIS A 11 -25.16 39.17 -32.79
CA HIS A 11 -23.82 39.05 -33.34
C HIS A 11 -22.84 38.63 -32.24
N SER A 12 -22.35 37.39 -32.37
CA SER A 12 -21.17 36.79 -31.72
C SER A 12 -19.92 37.70 -31.80
N PRO A 13 -18.78 37.50 -31.09
CA PRO A 13 -18.25 36.21 -30.61
C PRO A 13 -17.44 36.26 -29.28
N VAL A 14 -17.42 35.18 -28.49
CA VAL A 14 -16.16 34.81 -27.79
C VAL A 14 -16.10 33.30 -27.69
N ALA A 15 -15.16 32.72 -28.43
CA ALA A 15 -14.65 31.40 -28.14
C ALA A 15 -14.00 31.47 -26.74
N ASP A 16 -14.70 30.96 -25.72
CA ASP A 16 -14.04 30.67 -24.45
C ASP A 16 -13.30 29.34 -24.58
N VAL A 17 -12.04 29.49 -24.96
CA VAL A 17 -10.99 28.50 -24.86
C VAL A 17 -10.78 28.21 -23.37
N GLY A 18 -11.35 27.11 -22.85
CA GLY A 18 -11.11 26.77 -21.44
C GLY A 18 -11.84 25.58 -20.83
N ALA A 19 -12.41 24.65 -21.60
CA ALA A 19 -13.01 23.44 -21.04
C ALA A 19 -11.97 22.31 -20.84
N ASP A 20 -10.84 22.60 -20.19
CA ASP A 20 -9.89 21.57 -19.71
C ASP A 20 -9.04 22.07 -18.54
N ALA A 21 -9.66 22.78 -17.60
CA ALA A 21 -9.04 23.14 -16.32
C ALA A 21 -9.81 22.45 -15.19
N GLY A 22 -9.42 21.21 -14.90
CA GLY A 22 -9.88 20.49 -13.72
C GLY A 22 -11.27 19.89 -13.89
N ALA A 23 -11.37 18.80 -14.66
CA ALA A 23 -12.39 17.80 -14.36
C ALA A 23 -12.11 17.27 -12.95
N VAL A 24 -12.63 17.96 -11.93
CA VAL A 24 -12.73 17.46 -10.57
C VAL A 24 -13.48 16.14 -10.73
N LEU A 25 -12.77 15.02 -10.57
CA LEU A 25 -13.38 13.71 -10.57
C LEU A 25 -14.48 13.76 -9.50
N ALA A 26 -15.75 13.75 -9.92
CA ALA A 26 -16.85 13.71 -8.99
C ALA A 26 -16.77 12.36 -8.27
N LEU A 27 -16.27 12.36 -7.05
CA LEU A 27 -16.20 11.17 -6.22
C LEU A 27 -17.63 10.78 -5.82
N PRO A 28 -17.95 9.47 -5.69
CA PRO A 28 -19.21 9.07 -5.09
C PRO A 28 -19.38 9.71 -3.72
N LEU A 29 -20.55 10.27 -3.42
CA LEU A 29 -20.79 11.01 -2.18
C LEU A 29 -20.53 10.15 -0.94
N GLU A 30 -20.87 8.87 -1.02
CA GLU A 30 -20.64 7.89 0.06
C GLU A 30 -19.13 7.62 0.26
N PHE A 31 -18.33 7.71 -0.80
CA PHE A 31 -16.88 7.62 -0.71
C PHE A 31 -16.27 8.88 -0.10
N GLU A 32 -16.76 10.07 -0.47
CA GLU A 32 -16.33 11.33 0.17
C GLU A 32 -16.62 11.32 1.66
N ALA A 33 -17.81 10.84 2.07
CA ALA A 33 -18.18 10.69 3.47
C ALA A 33 -17.23 9.72 4.20
N LEU A 34 -16.90 8.58 3.58
CA LEU A 34 -15.91 7.64 4.12
C LEU A 34 -14.54 8.32 4.29
N TYR A 35 -14.09 9.06 3.28
CA TYR A 35 -12.81 9.77 3.30
C TYR A 35 -12.75 10.77 4.47
N VAL A 36 -13.70 11.69 4.54
CA VAL A 36 -13.75 12.73 5.58
C VAL A 36 -13.84 12.10 6.97
N ALA A 37 -14.62 11.03 7.14
CA ALA A 37 -14.80 10.37 8.43
C ALA A 37 -13.56 9.61 8.92
N ASN A 38 -12.60 9.27 8.04
CA ASN A 38 -11.50 8.37 8.39
C ASN A 38 -10.09 8.96 8.19
N GLN A 39 -9.92 9.99 7.36
CA GLN A 39 -8.61 10.50 6.95
C GLN A 39 -7.64 10.75 8.12
N GLU A 40 -8.13 11.35 9.21
CA GLU A 40 -7.29 11.72 10.36
C GLU A 40 -6.82 10.49 11.12
N ALA A 41 -7.75 9.61 11.53
CA ALA A 41 -7.42 8.37 12.24
C ALA A 41 -6.53 7.43 11.40
N TRP A 42 -6.73 7.41 10.08
CA TRP A 42 -5.91 6.60 9.18
C TRP A 42 -4.51 7.16 9.01
N HIS A 43 -4.40 8.49 8.92
CA HIS A 43 -3.11 9.18 8.88
C HIS A 43 -2.34 8.98 10.19
N GLU A 44 -2.97 9.12 11.36
CA GLU A 44 -2.34 8.85 12.65
C GLU A 44 -1.83 7.40 12.75
N TYR A 45 -2.67 6.44 12.35
CA TYR A 45 -2.29 5.03 12.29
C TYR A 45 -1.08 4.81 11.37
N ALA A 46 -1.11 5.35 10.15
CA ALA A 46 -0.04 5.21 9.19
C ALA A 46 1.25 5.88 9.67
N LEU A 47 1.15 7.07 10.25
CA LEU A 47 2.28 7.82 10.81
C LEU A 47 2.95 7.06 11.95
N PHE A 48 2.18 6.44 12.84
CA PHE A 48 2.72 5.61 13.92
C PHE A 48 3.60 4.47 13.40
N TYR A 49 3.18 3.78 12.32
CA TYR A 49 3.91 2.63 11.78
C TYR A 49 5.02 3.00 10.78
N LEU A 50 4.87 4.09 10.04
CA LEU A 50 5.79 4.49 8.96
C LEU A 50 6.80 5.57 9.40
N GLY A 51 6.49 6.30 10.47
CA GLY A 51 7.40 7.22 11.16
C GLY A 51 7.67 8.56 10.46
N THR A 52 7.10 8.79 9.27
CA THR A 52 7.23 10.08 8.55
C THR A 52 5.88 10.46 7.94
N ASN A 53 5.63 11.76 7.82
CA ASN A 53 4.39 12.29 7.26
C ASN A 53 4.24 11.90 5.79
N ASP A 54 5.25 12.14 4.94
CA ASP A 54 5.23 11.75 3.52
C ASP A 54 4.89 10.26 3.30
N ALA A 55 5.46 9.37 4.11
CA ALA A 55 5.16 7.95 3.99
C ALA A 55 3.74 7.62 4.45
N ALA A 56 3.24 8.29 5.48
CA ALA A 56 1.88 8.13 5.98
C ALA A 56 0.85 8.61 4.96
N GLU A 57 1.05 9.80 4.39
CA GLU A 57 0.18 10.36 3.35
C GLU A 57 0.14 9.46 2.12
N GLU A 58 1.28 9.00 1.62
CA GLU A 58 1.36 8.07 0.48
C GLU A 58 0.59 6.76 0.79
N ALA A 59 0.74 6.21 1.99
CA ALA A 59 0.05 4.97 2.38
C ALA A 59 -1.47 5.16 2.44
N VAL A 60 -1.92 6.25 3.06
CA VAL A 60 -3.36 6.58 3.16
C VAL A 60 -3.95 6.86 1.79
N HIS A 61 -3.24 7.62 0.95
CA HIS A 61 -3.65 7.90 -0.42
C HIS A 61 -3.79 6.62 -1.23
N ARG A 62 -2.79 5.73 -1.20
CA ARG A 62 -2.84 4.42 -1.85
C ARG A 62 -4.01 3.57 -1.35
N ALA A 63 -4.30 3.58 -0.05
CA ALA A 63 -5.44 2.85 0.51
C ALA A 63 -6.77 3.39 -0.01
N PHE A 64 -6.95 4.72 -0.09
CA PHE A 64 -8.15 5.32 -0.66
C PHE A 64 -8.31 5.04 -2.15
N LEU A 65 -7.23 5.09 -2.94
CA LEU A 65 -7.29 4.71 -4.36
C LEU A 65 -7.72 3.25 -4.54
N GLU A 66 -7.23 2.35 -3.68
CA GLU A 66 -7.63 0.96 -3.74
C GLU A 66 -9.11 0.75 -3.37
N ILE A 67 -9.59 1.44 -2.32
CA ILE A 67 -11.00 1.42 -1.95
C ILE A 67 -11.86 1.94 -3.10
N LEU A 68 -11.45 3.04 -3.74
CA LEU A 68 -12.17 3.62 -4.87
C LEU A 68 -12.22 2.65 -6.06
N ASN A 69 -11.11 1.99 -6.38
CA ASN A 69 -11.04 0.99 -7.45
C ASN A 69 -11.93 -0.23 -7.20
N HIS A 70 -12.19 -0.56 -5.93
CA HIS A 70 -13.03 -1.68 -5.52
C HIS A 70 -14.38 -1.25 -4.94
N TRP A 71 -14.79 0.01 -5.16
CA TRP A 71 -15.92 0.63 -4.46
C TRP A 71 -17.21 -0.17 -4.60
N GLY A 72 -17.55 -0.59 -5.83
CA GLY A 72 -18.77 -1.36 -6.08
C GLY A 72 -18.84 -2.66 -5.29
N ALA A 73 -17.75 -3.43 -5.25
CA ALA A 73 -17.70 -4.69 -4.49
C ALA A 73 -17.73 -4.45 -2.97
N LEU A 74 -17.09 -3.38 -2.49
CA LEU A 74 -17.07 -3.03 -1.07
C LEU A 74 -18.45 -2.60 -0.54
N LEU A 75 -19.32 -2.04 -1.40
CA LEU A 75 -20.70 -1.72 -1.01
C LEU A 75 -21.57 -2.97 -0.81
N GLU A 76 -21.20 -4.11 -1.41
CA GLU A 76 -21.90 -5.38 -1.21
C GLU A 76 -21.49 -6.10 0.08
N GLU A 77 -20.39 -5.66 0.69
CA GLU A 77 -19.87 -6.26 1.92
C GLU A 77 -20.73 -5.92 3.14
N ARG A 78 -20.89 -6.88 4.03
CA ARG A 78 -21.69 -6.70 5.27
C ARG A 78 -21.15 -5.61 6.19
N ASN A 79 -19.86 -5.28 6.08
CA ASN A 79 -19.20 -4.29 6.89
C ASN A 79 -18.10 -3.56 6.11
N LEU A 80 -18.51 -2.52 5.37
CA LEU A 80 -17.61 -1.64 4.61
C LEU A 80 -16.44 -1.12 5.46
N GLN A 81 -16.73 -0.67 6.70
CA GLN A 81 -15.72 -0.06 7.56
C GLN A 81 -14.62 -1.06 7.95
N GLN A 82 -14.99 -2.30 8.26
CA GLN A 82 -14.02 -3.35 8.56
C GLN A 82 -13.10 -3.63 7.36
N GLN A 83 -13.67 -3.69 6.14
CA GLN A 83 -12.93 -3.97 4.92
C GLN A 83 -12.01 -2.79 4.54
N ALA A 84 -12.49 -1.55 4.67
CA ALA A 84 -11.70 -0.35 4.46
C ALA A 84 -10.47 -0.30 5.39
N TRP A 85 -10.66 -0.57 6.67
CA TRP A 85 -9.57 -0.69 7.64
C TRP A 85 -8.62 -1.86 7.33
N ALA A 86 -9.13 -2.99 6.81
CA ALA A 86 -8.28 -4.10 6.37
C ALA A 86 -7.36 -3.68 5.22
N ILE A 87 -7.88 -2.94 4.24
CA ILE A 87 -7.11 -2.38 3.12
C ILE A 87 -6.02 -1.43 3.65
N LEU A 88 -6.37 -0.47 4.51
CA LEU A 88 -5.39 0.44 5.11
C LEU A 88 -4.26 -0.31 5.82
N ARG A 89 -4.61 -1.24 6.73
CA ARG A 89 -3.61 -2.01 7.47
C ARG A 89 -2.70 -2.81 6.54
N ARG A 90 -3.25 -3.34 5.44
CA ARG A 90 -2.49 -4.07 4.43
C ARG A 90 -1.50 -3.15 3.71
N VAL A 91 -1.94 -1.98 3.27
CA VAL A 91 -1.08 -0.99 2.59
C VAL A 91 0.03 -0.49 3.50
N VAL A 92 -0.29 -0.09 4.73
CA VAL A 92 0.67 0.42 5.71
C VAL A 92 1.76 -0.61 6.00
N LEU A 93 1.38 -1.85 6.31
CA LEU A 93 2.39 -2.88 6.61
C LEU A 93 3.19 -3.27 5.35
N SER A 94 2.63 -3.18 4.14
CA SER A 94 3.38 -3.46 2.91
C SER A 94 4.49 -2.43 2.73
N GLN A 95 4.15 -1.16 2.90
CA GLN A 95 5.10 -0.06 2.82
C GLN A 95 6.14 -0.13 3.95
N ALA A 96 5.75 -0.56 5.15
CA ALA A 96 6.67 -0.80 6.25
C ALA A 96 7.67 -1.92 5.94
N LEU A 97 7.22 -3.03 5.33
CA LEU A 97 8.08 -4.14 4.91
C LEU A 97 9.05 -3.71 3.80
N ASP A 98 8.58 -2.92 2.83
CA ASP A 98 9.43 -2.35 1.78
C ASP A 98 10.49 -1.40 2.38
N GLY A 99 10.09 -0.54 3.31
CA GLY A 99 10.98 0.33 4.05
C GLY A 99 12.02 -0.45 4.86
N PHE A 100 11.59 -1.51 5.53
CA PHE A 100 12.47 -2.42 6.26
C PHE A 100 13.48 -3.09 5.32
N ARG A 101 13.04 -3.60 4.17
CA ARG A 101 13.91 -4.20 3.14
C ARG A 101 14.96 -3.21 2.63
N ARG A 102 14.57 -1.95 2.38
CA ARG A 102 15.51 -0.89 2.00
C ARG A 102 16.52 -0.59 3.12
N LYS A 103 16.08 -0.55 4.38
CA LYS A 103 17.01 -0.37 5.52
C LYS A 103 17.98 -1.54 5.63
N LEU A 104 17.51 -2.78 5.47
CA LEU A 104 18.36 -3.97 5.48
C LEU A 104 19.43 -3.94 4.38
N SER A 105 19.13 -3.40 3.19
CA SER A 105 20.10 -3.36 2.09
C SER A 105 21.28 -2.43 2.36
N LEU A 106 21.12 -1.48 3.29
CA LEU A 106 22.19 -0.60 3.76
C LEU A 106 23.09 -1.24 4.83
N LEU A 107 22.61 -2.29 5.50
CA LEU A 107 23.38 -2.98 6.53
C LEU A 107 24.44 -3.89 5.88
N ARG A 108 25.71 -3.67 6.27
CA ARG A 108 26.80 -4.60 5.99
C ARG A 108 26.85 -5.61 7.15
N GLY A 109 26.76 -6.90 6.86
CA GLY A 109 26.86 -7.96 7.86
C GLY A 109 27.83 -9.04 7.40
N ASP A 110 28.58 -9.58 8.36
CA ASP A 110 29.74 -10.45 8.11
C ASP A 110 29.35 -11.77 7.44
N ILE A 111 28.17 -12.31 7.78
CA ILE A 111 27.71 -13.63 7.28
C ILE A 111 26.85 -13.55 6.00
N GLY A 112 26.73 -12.37 5.38
CA GLY A 112 25.95 -12.18 4.15
C GLY A 112 24.41 -12.30 4.28
N LEU A 113 23.87 -12.47 5.50
CA LEU A 113 22.45 -12.70 5.77
C LEU A 113 21.55 -11.56 5.27
N PHE A 114 21.89 -10.30 5.54
CA PHE A 114 21.06 -9.16 5.10
C PHE A 114 20.96 -9.07 3.58
N ARG A 115 22.07 -9.37 2.88
CA ARG A 115 22.07 -9.50 1.41
C ARG A 115 21.17 -10.65 0.97
N ALA A 116 21.25 -11.80 1.63
CA ALA A 116 20.42 -12.97 1.32
C ALA A 116 18.92 -12.66 1.50
N MET A 117 18.55 -12.02 2.62
CA MET A 117 17.18 -11.56 2.86
C MET A 117 16.71 -10.60 1.76
N CYS A 118 17.52 -9.62 1.39
CA CYS A 118 17.19 -8.68 0.32
C CYS A 118 17.07 -9.33 -1.07
N SER A 119 17.60 -10.55 -1.27
CA SER A 119 17.48 -11.31 -2.52
C SER A 119 16.26 -12.24 -2.57
N LEU A 120 15.51 -12.37 -1.47
CA LEU A 120 14.31 -13.20 -1.44
C LEU A 120 13.21 -12.63 -2.36
N PRO A 121 12.40 -13.48 -3.01
CA PRO A 121 11.16 -13.06 -3.63
C PRO A 121 10.26 -12.29 -2.64
N PRO A 122 9.53 -11.23 -3.04
CA PRO A 122 8.77 -10.37 -2.11
C PRO A 122 7.90 -11.13 -1.11
N ARG A 123 7.07 -12.07 -1.57
CA ARG A 123 6.21 -12.87 -0.69
C ARG A 123 6.97 -13.74 0.32
N GLN A 124 8.16 -14.21 -0.04
CA GLN A 124 9.01 -14.99 0.86
C GLN A 124 9.69 -14.09 1.89
N PHE A 125 10.12 -12.89 1.48
CA PHE A 125 10.63 -11.86 2.37
C PHE A 125 9.56 -11.45 3.39
N ASP A 126 8.36 -11.10 2.93
CA ASP A 126 7.27 -10.70 3.81
C ASP A 126 6.95 -11.79 4.82
N ALA A 127 6.77 -13.03 4.35
CA ALA A 127 6.46 -14.16 5.23
C ALA A 127 7.54 -14.40 6.30
N ILE A 128 8.82 -14.37 5.92
CA ILE A 128 9.92 -14.62 6.88
C ILE A 128 10.08 -13.47 7.89
N VAL A 129 9.91 -12.22 7.46
CA VAL A 129 9.97 -11.04 8.34
C VAL A 129 8.78 -11.02 9.28
N LEU A 130 7.56 -11.22 8.77
CA LEU A 130 6.36 -11.25 9.60
C LEU A 130 6.44 -12.36 10.66
N ARG A 131 6.94 -13.54 10.27
CA ARG A 131 7.08 -14.68 11.18
C ARG A 131 8.15 -14.48 12.23
N HIS A 132 9.37 -14.10 11.82
CA HIS A 132 10.55 -14.21 12.68
C HIS A 132 11.08 -12.88 13.19
N VAL A 133 10.67 -11.76 12.61
CA VAL A 133 11.04 -10.42 13.09
C VAL A 133 9.87 -9.78 13.83
N LEU A 134 8.67 -9.87 13.25
CA LEU A 134 7.45 -9.30 13.82
C LEU A 134 6.63 -10.31 14.64
N MET A 135 7.12 -11.56 14.79
CA MET A 135 6.56 -12.61 15.64
C MET A 135 5.05 -12.85 15.45
N CYS A 136 4.55 -12.67 14.23
CA CYS A 136 3.15 -12.89 13.91
C CYS A 136 2.84 -14.40 13.81
N ASP A 137 1.68 -14.79 14.31
CA ASP A 137 1.15 -16.14 14.14
C ASP A 137 0.68 -16.38 12.68
N THR A 138 0.47 -17.64 12.31
CA THR A 138 0.15 -18.02 10.93
C THR A 138 -1.17 -17.40 10.46
N GLY A 139 -2.16 -17.29 11.36
CA GLY A 139 -3.46 -16.72 11.04
C GLY A 139 -3.34 -15.24 10.69
N ARG A 140 -2.58 -14.49 11.50
CA ARG A 140 -2.33 -13.06 11.25
C ARG A 140 -1.54 -12.83 9.95
N ILE A 141 -0.55 -13.67 9.65
CA ILE A 141 0.22 -13.57 8.40
C ILE A 141 -0.67 -13.91 7.19
N SER A 142 -1.48 -14.96 7.29
CA SER A 142 -2.43 -15.39 6.25
C SER A 142 -3.41 -14.27 5.92
N TRP A 143 -4.03 -13.70 6.96
CA TRP A 143 -4.95 -12.56 6.83
C TRP A 143 -4.27 -11.37 6.16
N TYR A 144 -3.07 -11.00 6.61
CA TYR A 144 -2.35 -9.86 6.08
C TYR A 144 -1.91 -10.04 4.62
N MET A 145 -1.34 -11.20 4.30
CA MET A 145 -0.81 -11.47 2.96
C MET A 145 -1.91 -11.77 1.94
N GLY A 146 -3.14 -12.06 2.39
CA GLY A 146 -4.26 -12.47 1.53
C GLY A 146 -4.06 -13.86 0.92
N VAL A 147 -3.43 -14.78 1.65
CA VAL A 147 -3.12 -16.15 1.18
C VAL A 147 -3.48 -17.19 2.25
N SER A 148 -3.61 -18.47 1.88
CA SER A 148 -3.91 -19.53 2.85
C SER A 148 -2.77 -19.74 3.86
N ALA A 149 -3.09 -20.28 5.04
CA ALA A 149 -2.08 -20.69 6.02
C ALA A 149 -1.02 -21.65 5.44
N SER A 150 -1.44 -22.61 4.60
CA SER A 150 -0.52 -23.51 3.90
C SER A 150 0.43 -22.78 2.94
N THR A 151 -0.04 -21.68 2.31
CA THR A 151 0.79 -20.84 1.45
C THR A 151 1.79 -20.01 2.25
N VAL A 152 1.40 -19.54 3.45
CA VAL A 152 2.33 -18.89 4.39
C VAL A 152 3.45 -19.86 4.79
N ASP A 153 3.10 -21.08 5.17
CA ASP A 153 4.08 -22.09 5.58
C ASP A 153 5.01 -22.47 4.43
N TYR A 154 4.46 -22.59 3.21
CA TYR A 154 5.25 -22.76 1.99
C TYR A 154 6.25 -21.62 1.79
N HIS A 155 5.82 -20.36 1.90
CA HIS A 155 6.68 -19.19 1.74
C HIS A 155 7.76 -19.12 2.82
N CYS A 156 7.42 -19.37 4.09
CA CYS A 156 8.38 -19.41 5.19
C CYS A 156 9.45 -20.49 4.97
N ARG A 157 9.03 -21.71 4.63
CA ARG A 157 9.97 -22.81 4.34
C ARG A 157 10.88 -22.47 3.15
N LYS A 158 10.31 -21.97 2.05
CA LYS A 158 11.07 -21.60 0.86
C LYS A 158 12.01 -20.40 1.05
N ALA A 159 11.65 -19.48 1.94
CA ALA A 159 12.56 -18.41 2.38
C ALA A 159 13.72 -18.99 3.18
N LYS A 160 13.42 -19.83 4.19
CA LYS A 160 14.42 -20.46 5.05
C LYS A 160 15.44 -21.28 4.25
N GLU A 161 14.98 -22.15 3.34
CA GLU A 161 15.84 -22.95 2.45
C GLU A 161 16.83 -22.06 1.65
N ARG A 162 16.36 -20.92 1.12
CA ARG A 162 17.22 -19.99 0.36
C ARG A 162 18.22 -19.27 1.25
N LEU A 163 17.81 -18.86 2.45
CA LEU A 163 18.69 -18.20 3.40
C LEU A 163 19.81 -19.14 3.87
N GLU A 164 19.47 -20.39 4.20
CA GLU A 164 20.45 -21.42 4.60
C GLU A 164 21.49 -21.66 3.50
N GLN A 165 21.05 -21.79 2.24
CA GLN A 165 21.94 -21.96 1.10
C GLN A 165 22.85 -20.74 0.89
N ALA A 166 22.31 -19.53 0.98
CA ALA A 166 23.06 -18.29 0.77
C ALA A 166 24.12 -18.08 1.85
N VAL A 167 23.78 -18.28 3.13
CA VAL A 167 24.71 -18.14 4.26
C VAL A 167 25.81 -19.20 4.18
N SER A 168 25.44 -20.46 3.90
CA SER A 168 26.43 -21.55 3.74
C SER A 168 27.42 -21.27 2.60
N THR A 169 26.94 -20.70 1.49
CA THR A 169 27.80 -20.31 0.36
C THR A 169 28.73 -19.16 0.72
N HIS A 170 28.27 -18.20 1.52
CA HIS A 170 29.11 -17.09 2.00
C HIS A 170 30.27 -17.59 2.86
N LEU A 171 29.96 -18.43 3.86
CA LEU A 171 30.95 -18.98 4.78
C LEU A 171 32.03 -19.79 4.06
N LYS A 172 31.68 -20.56 3.03
CA LYS A 172 32.66 -21.27 2.20
C LYS A 172 33.59 -20.33 1.44
N LYS A 173 33.04 -19.27 0.82
CA LYS A 173 33.83 -18.27 0.08
C LYS A 173 34.77 -17.46 0.96
N GLU A 174 34.42 -17.29 2.23
CA GLU A 174 35.25 -16.58 3.21
C GLU A 174 36.38 -17.47 3.73
N GLY A 175 36.10 -18.76 3.97
CA GLY A 175 37.13 -19.76 4.30
C GLY A 175 38.17 -19.96 3.20
N ASP A 176 37.77 -19.97 1.92
CA ASP A 176 38.70 -20.11 0.78
C ASP A 176 39.58 -18.86 0.53
N ARG A 177 39.25 -17.72 1.16
CA ARG A 177 40.01 -16.46 1.03
C ARG A 177 41.02 -16.23 2.16
N THR A 178 41.04 -17.11 3.15
CA THR A 178 41.90 -17.03 4.35
C THR A 178 42.98 -18.08 4.30
#